data_AF-A0A554KQP1-F1
#
_entry.id   AF-A0A554KQP1-F1
#
_cell.length_a   1.000
_cell.length_b   1.000
_cell.length_c   1.000
_cell.angle_alpha   90.00
_cell.angle_beta   90.00
_cell.angle_gamma   90.00
#
_symmetry.space_group_name_H-M   'P 1'
#
loop_
_entity.id
_entity.type
_entity.pdbx_description
1 polymer ?
#
loop_
_entity_poly.entity_id
_entity_poly.type
_entity_poly.pdbx_seq_one_letter_code
_entity_poly.pdbx_strand_id
1 'polypeptide(L)' 'MKRCGGMVELSSFRELLASLIDAKFSSRNAFCDVMRLDRGQLSRVLAGTSSFSVEALERVFSSLGYSVVLVPKKEP' A
#
# COMPACT_ATOMS: atom_id res chain seq x y z
N MET A 1 5.08 -27.12 2.24
CA MET A 1 4.21 -26.48 1.23
C MET A 1 2.76 -26.72 1.63
N LYS A 2 2.04 -25.70 2.12
CA LYS A 2 0.62 -25.82 2.47
C LYS A 2 -0.11 -24.63 1.83
N ARG A 3 -0.88 -24.91 0.78
CA ARG A 3 -1.79 -23.94 0.15
C ARG A 3 -3.09 -23.97 0.95
N CYS A 4 -3.36 -22.89 1.68
CA CYS A 4 -4.70 -22.59 2.18
C CYS A 4 -5.20 -21.40 1.37
N GLY A 5 -6.40 -21.50 0.80
CA GLY A 5 -7.11 -20.35 0.22
C GLY A 5 -7.30 -19.30 1.30
N GLY A 6 -6.39 -18.34 1.37
CA GLY A 6 -6.39 -17.29 2.38
C GLY A 6 -6.94 -16.03 1.76
N MET A 7 -8.19 -15.67 2.10
CA MET A 7 -8.52 -14.25 2.18
C MET A 7 -7.61 -13.68 3.26
N VAL A 8 -6.50 -13.07 2.86
CA VAL A 8 -5.65 -12.31 3.76
C VAL A 8 -6.47 -11.09 4.15
N GLU A 9 -6.95 -11.07 5.39
CA GLU A 9 -7.49 -9.87 6.02
C GLU A 9 -6.33 -8.88 6.07
N LEU A 10 -6.32 -7.95 5.11
CA LEU A 10 -5.31 -6.91 5.01
C LEU A 10 -5.54 -5.96 6.16
N SER A 11 -5.00 -6.33 7.32
CA SER A 11 -5.25 -5.74 8.63
C SER A 11 -4.82 -4.27 8.69
N SER A 12 -4.03 -3.83 7.71
CA SER A 12 -3.64 -2.44 7.53
C SER A 12 -3.34 -2.12 6.06
N PHE A 13 -3.63 -0.87 5.63
CA PHE A 13 -3.34 -0.41 4.26
C PHE A 13 -1.87 -0.63 3.85
N ARG A 14 -0.94 -0.66 4.81
CA ARG A 14 0.51 -0.89 4.60
C ARG A 14 0.78 -2.29 4.05
N GLU A 15 0.07 -3.29 4.55
CA GLU A 15 0.18 -4.67 4.05
C GLU A 15 -0.41 -4.76 2.64
N LEU A 16 -1.51 -4.05 2.38
CA LEU A 16 -2.12 -4.00 1.05
C LEU A 16 -1.15 -3.37 0.07
N LEU A 17 -0.55 -2.24 0.46
CA LEU A 17 0.45 -1.54 -0.35
C LEU A 17 1.66 -2.43 -0.62
N ALA A 18 2.19 -3.12 0.40
CA ALA A 18 3.32 -4.03 0.24
C ALA A 18 2.99 -5.18 -0.73
N SER A 19 1.80 -5.77 -0.61
CA SER A 19 1.34 -6.85 -1.50
C SER A 19 1.13 -6.36 -2.94
N LEU A 20 0.59 -5.15 -3.13
CA LEU A 20 0.44 -4.55 -4.45
C LEU A 20 1.79 -4.24 -5.11
N ILE A 21 2.77 -3.80 -4.32
CA ILE A 21 4.13 -3.56 -4.82
C ILE A 21 4.74 -4.88 -5.31
N ASP A 22 4.65 -5.94 -4.51
CA ASP A 22 5.18 -7.27 -4.85
C ASP A 22 4.50 -7.88 -6.08
N ALA A 23 3.17 -7.70 -6.20
CA ALA A 23 2.39 -8.26 -7.30
C ALA A 23 2.56 -7.52 -8.65
N LYS A 24 2.76 -6.20 -8.61
CA LYS A 24 2.76 -5.36 -9.83
C LYS A 24 4.13 -4.80 -10.22
N PHE A 25 5.12 -4.84 -9.32
CA PHE A 25 6.43 -4.23 -9.55
C PHE A 25 7.54 -5.21 -9.19
N SER A 26 8.62 -5.20 -9.98
CA SER A 26 9.77 -6.08 -9.74
C SER A 26 10.52 -5.78 -8.44
N SER A 27 10.36 -4.57 -7.88
CA SER A 27 10.93 -4.18 -6.59
C SER A 27 10.27 -2.93 -6.02
N ARG A 28 10.49 -2.67 -4.73
CA ARG A 28 10.12 -1.41 -4.06
C ARG A 28 10.76 -0.19 -4.72
N ASN A 29 11.99 -0.31 -5.22
CA ASN A 29 12.66 0.77 -5.93
C ASN A 29 11.96 1.09 -7.26
N ALA A 30 11.63 0.06 -8.04
CA ALA A 30 10.90 0.24 -9.30
C ALA A 30 9.53 0.91 -9.07
N PHE A 31 8.84 0.54 -7.99
CA PHE A 31 7.62 1.23 -7.57
C PHE A 31 7.86 2.70 -7.22
N CYS A 32 8.89 3.03 -6.43
CA CYS A 32 9.25 4.41 -6.11
C CYS A 32 9.57 5.24 -7.35
N ASP A 33 10.30 4.68 -8.32
CA ASP A 33 10.66 5.36 -9.57
C ASP A 33 9.42 5.66 -10.42
N VAL A 34 8.50 4.68 -10.58
CA VAL A 34 7.25 4.88 -11.34
C VAL A 34 6.34 5.89 -10.65
N MET A 35 6.19 5.78 -9.32
CA MET A 35 5.28 6.63 -8.55
C MET A 35 5.89 7.99 -8.14
N ARG A 36 7.15 8.23 -8.50
CA ARG A 36 7.93 9.40 -8.09
C ARG A 36 7.89 9.62 -6.57
N LEU A 37 8.07 8.55 -5.81
CA LEU A 37 8.09 8.57 -4.35
C LEU A 37 9.52 8.51 -3.82
N ASP A 38 9.75 9.17 -2.69
CA ASP A 38 10.99 8.99 -1.95
C ASP A 38 11.08 7.56 -1.38
N ARG A 39 12.22 6.90 -1.64
CA ARG A 39 12.48 5.53 -1.18
C ARG A 39 12.52 5.46 0.35
N GLY A 40 13.08 6.49 0.99
CA GLY A 40 13.12 6.59 2.46
C GLY A 40 11.74 6.78 3.08
N GLN A 41 10.88 7.56 2.44
CA GLN A 41 9.49 7.77 2.84
C GLN A 41 8.70 6.46 2.73
N LEU A 42 8.79 5.75 1.60
CA LEU A 42 8.12 4.46 1.43
C LEU A 42 8.58 3.46 2.50
N SER A 43 9.88 3.36 2.76
CA SER A 43 10.41 2.47 3.79
C SER A 43 9.84 2.78 5.17
N ARG A 44 9.75 4.06 5.55
CA ARG A 44 9.15 4.49 6.82
C ARG A 44 7.65 4.24 6.90
N VAL A 45 6.92 4.40 5.78
CA VAL A 45 5.48 4.09 5.70
C VAL A 45 5.24 2.60 5.89
N LEU A 46 6.02 1.75 5.22
CA LEU A 46 5.90 0.29 5.34
C LEU A 46 6.32 -0.19 6.74
N ALA A 47 7.34 0.41 7.35
CA ALA A 47 7.75 0.16 8.74
C ALA A 47 6.78 0.75 9.78
N GLY A 48 5.84 1.57 9.34
CA GLY A 48 4.83 2.19 10.17
C GLY A 48 5.27 3.35 11.04
N THR A 49 6.48 3.86 10.82
CA THR A 49 7.07 5.01 11.50
C THR A 49 6.74 6.34 10.82
N SER A 50 6.04 6.29 9.68
CA SER A 50 5.52 7.45 8.98
C SER A 50 4.20 7.11 8.27
N SER A 51 3.55 8.15 7.75
CA SER A 51 2.32 8.05 6.98
C SER A 51 2.45 8.91 5.73
N PHE A 52 1.80 8.49 4.65
CA PHE A 52 1.59 9.36 3.51
C PHE A 52 0.49 10.37 3.83
N SER A 53 0.58 11.56 3.24
CA SER A 53 -0.57 12.46 3.15
C SER A 53 -1.70 11.78 2.36
N VAL A 54 -2.95 12.17 2.62
CA VAL A 54 -4.12 11.64 1.89
C VAL A 54 -3.95 11.83 0.37
N GLU A 55 -3.49 13.01 -0.07
CA GLU A 55 -3.22 13.28 -1.49
C GLU A 55 -2.19 12.31 -2.09
N ALA A 56 -1.14 11.97 -1.34
CA ALA A 56 -0.12 11.04 -1.79
C ALA A 56 -0.67 9.61 -1.88
N LEU A 57 -1.53 9.20 -0.92
CA LEU A 57 -2.25 7.93 -0.97
C LEU A 57 -3.16 7.86 -2.18
N GLU A 58 -3.97 8.89 -2.41
CA GLU A 58 -4.88 8.95 -3.55
C GLU A 58 -4.12 8.87 -4.87
N ARG A 59 -3.02 9.62 -5.03
CA ARG A 59 -2.19 9.57 -6.24
C ARG A 59 -1.62 8.17 -6.48
N VAL A 60 -1.07 7.55 -5.44
CA VAL A 60 -0.48 6.20 -5.52
C VAL A 60 -1.55 5.17 -5.89
N PHE A 61 -2.66 5.13 -5.16
CA PHE A 61 -3.73 4.16 -5.41
C PHE A 61 -4.41 4.38 -6.76
N SER A 62 -4.65 5.63 -7.15
CA SER A 62 -5.22 5.95 -8.48
C SER A 62 -4.33 5.46 -9.61
N SER A 63 -3.00 5.62 -9.46
CA SER A 63 -2.02 5.14 -10.45
C SER A 63 -1.96 3.61 -10.53
N LEU A 64 -2.44 2.92 -9.49
CA LEU A 64 -2.56 1.47 -9.43
C LEU A 64 -3.95 0.96 -9.88
N GLY A 65 -4.86 1.87 -10.25
CA GLY A 65 -6.24 1.56 -10.64
C GLY A 65 -7.20 1.36 -9.46
N TYR A 66 -6.88 1.92 -8.29
CA TYR A 66 -7.70 1.86 -7.08
C TYR A 66 -8.19 3.24 -6.66
N SER A 67 -9.35 3.30 -6.02
CA SER A 67 -9.88 4.53 -5.40
C SER A 67 -9.79 4.45 -3.89
N VAL A 68 -9.47 5.59 -3.26
CA VAL A 68 -9.53 5.73 -1.80
C VAL A 68 -10.95 6.18 -1.43
N VAL A 69 -11.56 5.52 -0.45
CA VAL A 69 -12.89 5.87 0.06
C VAL A 69 -12.85 5.99 1.57
N LEU A 70 -13.58 6.97 2.11
CA LEU A 70 -13.82 7.06 3.54
C LEU A 70 -14.98 6.12 3.89
N VAL A 71 -14.73 5.18 4.79
CA VAL A 71 -15.76 4.31 5.35
C VAL A 71 -16.06 4.75 6.78
N PRO A 72 -17.35 4.82 7.18
CA PRO A 72 -17.67 5.05 8.58
C PRO A 72 -17.04 3.93 9.41
N LYS A 73 -16.42 4.32 10.53
CA LYS A 73 -15.89 3.33 11.47
C LYS A 73 -17.08 2.50 11.96
N LYS A 74 -17.01 1.17 11.82
CA LYS A 74 -17.93 0.30 12.56
C LYS A 74 -17.66 0.56 14.04
N GLU A 75 -18.58 1.27 14.69
CA GLU A 75 -18.59 1.34 16.14
C GLU A 75 -18.74 -0.10 16.67
N PRO A 76 -17.97 -0.50 17.69
CA PRO A 76 -18.06 -1.82 18.29
C PRO A 76 -19.41 -2.05 18.97
#